data_AF-A0A1U9P5Y1-F1
#
_entry.id   AF-A0A1U9P5Y1-F1
#
_cell.length_a   1.000
_cell.length_b   1.000
_cell.length_c   1.000
_cell.angle_alpha   90.00
_cell.angle_beta   90.00
_cell.angle_gamma   90.00
#
_symmetry.space_group_name_H-M   'P 1'
#
loop_
_entity.id
_entity.type
_entity.pdbx_description
1 polymer ?
#
loop_
_entity_poly.entity_id
_entity_poly.type
_entity_poly.pdbx_seq_one_letter_code
_entity_poly.pdbx_strand_id
1 'polypeptide(L)'
;MNGWLLTAGGLATATAVIHIGAGGRSVVHPLLAGPLAAEPRRTLHAVWHLVTADLLLSAFALLAMAWTRAPSTALVLFIAAQYLAYTLAFLAVTLTASWPRPLLRLPQWTLLLPVSVCSFISTV
;
A
#
# COMPACT_ATOMS: atom_id res chain seq x y z
N MET A 1 3.62 22.89 8.61
CA MET A 1 3.26 21.83 7.65
C MET A 1 4.51 21.03 7.36
N ASN A 2 4.47 19.71 7.50
CA ASN A 2 5.57 18.83 7.15
C ASN A 2 5.36 18.35 5.69
N GLY A 3 6.18 18.85 4.77
CA GLY A 3 6.07 18.52 3.34
C GLY A 3 6.29 17.04 3.02
N TRP A 4 7.12 16.34 3.82
CA TRP A 4 7.35 14.91 3.67
C TRP A 4 6.14 14.09 4.08
N LEU A 5 5.49 14.41 5.20
CA LEU A 5 4.24 13.77 5.61
C LEU A 5 3.12 14.05 4.61
N LEU A 6 3.04 15.27 4.07
CA LEU A 6 2.06 15.60 3.04
C LEU A 6 2.28 14.76 1.77
N THR A 7 3.52 14.64 1.32
CA THR A 7 3.89 13.82 0.17
C THR A 7 3.59 12.34 0.42
N ALA A 8 3.96 11.81 1.58
CA ALA A 8 3.67 10.43 1.97
C ALA A 8 2.16 10.14 2.01
N GLY A 9 1.37 11.03 2.62
CA GLY A 9 -0.10 10.91 2.67
C GLY A 9 -0.75 11.01 1.29
N GLY A 10 -0.24 11.89 0.41
CA GLY A 10 -0.69 11.99 -0.97
C GLY A 10 -0.39 10.72 -1.77
N LEU A 11 0.81 10.16 -1.65
CA LEU A 11 1.20 8.90 -2.29
C LEU A 11 0.39 7.70 -1.75
N ALA A 12 0.14 7.65 -0.43
CA ALA A 12 -0.72 6.63 0.18
C ALA A 12 -2.16 6.73 -0.35
N THR A 13 -2.69 7.95 -0.50
CA THR A 13 -4.01 8.20 -1.09
C THR A 13 -4.08 7.72 -2.53
N ALA A 14 -3.08 8.08 -3.36
CA ALA A 14 -2.99 7.63 -4.74
C ALA A 14 -2.93 6.09 -4.82
N THR A 15 -2.15 5.47 -3.94
CA THR A 15 -2.07 4.00 -3.82
C THR A 15 -3.43 3.39 -3.50
N ALA A 16 -4.17 3.95 -2.53
CA ALA A 16 -5.51 3.48 -2.17
C ALA A 16 -6.51 3.61 -3.34
N VAL A 17 -6.49 4.72 -4.08
CA VAL A 17 -7.35 4.94 -5.25
C VAL A 17 -7.03 3.94 -6.37
N ILE A 18 -5.75 3.74 -6.67
CA ILE A 18 -5.31 2.75 -7.68
C ILE A 18 -5.66 1.33 -7.25
N HIS A 19 -5.48 1.00 -5.97
CA HIS A 19 -5.89 -0.28 -5.39
C HIS A 19 -7.38 -0.51 -5.64
N ILE A 20 -8.26 0.36 -5.13
CA ILE A 20 -9.71 0.22 -5.28
C ILE A 20 -10.13 0.14 -6.77
N GLY A 21 -9.63 1.06 -7.60
CA GLY A 21 -10.04 1.17 -9.00
C GLY A 21 -9.38 0.15 -9.92
N ALA A 22 -8.07 0.27 -10.11
CA ALA A 22 -7.33 -0.57 -11.05
C ALA A 22 -7.19 -2.01 -10.54
N GLY A 23 -6.77 -2.19 -9.28
CA GLY A 23 -6.61 -3.52 -8.71
C GLY A 23 -7.94 -4.27 -8.56
N GLY A 24 -9.03 -3.57 -8.26
CA GLY A 24 -10.38 -4.16 -8.24
C GLY A 24 -10.75 -4.76 -9.60
N ARG A 25 -10.55 -3.99 -10.68
CA ARG A 25 -10.88 -4.40 -12.05
C ARG A 25 -9.94 -5.47 -12.62
N SER A 26 -8.63 -5.33 -12.43
CA SER A 26 -7.63 -6.17 -13.10
C SER A 26 -7.22 -7.42 -12.31
N VAL A 27 -7.43 -7.43 -10.99
CA VAL A 27 -7.01 -8.54 -10.11
C VAL A 27 -8.22 -9.16 -9.42
N VAL A 28 -8.98 -8.38 -8.65
CA VAL A 28 -10.00 -8.95 -7.73
C VAL A 28 -11.19 -9.50 -8.48
N HIS A 29 -11.80 -8.73 -9.38
CA HIS A 29 -12.98 -9.20 -10.11
C HIS A 29 -12.70 -10.48 -10.91
N PRO A 30 -11.58 -10.61 -11.67
CA PRO A 30 -11.22 -11.87 -12.32
C PRO A 30 -11.05 -13.04 -11.34
N LEU A 31 -10.39 -12.82 -10.20
CA LEU A 31 -10.20 -13.88 -9.20
C LEU A 31 -11.51 -14.33 -8.55
N LEU A 32 -12.44 -13.41 -8.26
CA LEU A 32 -13.74 -13.74 -7.70
C LEU A 32 -14.65 -14.49 -8.69
N ALA A 33 -14.58 -14.12 -9.98
CA ALA A 33 -15.30 -14.78 -11.06
C ALA A 33 -14.68 -16.15 -11.47
N GLY A 34 -13.43 -16.41 -11.08
CA GLY A 34 -12.72 -17.64 -11.41
C GLY A 34 -13.18 -18.88 -10.63
N PRO A 35 -12.63 -20.06 -10.96
CA PRO A 35 -13.02 -21.35 -10.39
C PRO A 35 -12.42 -21.61 -8.98
N LEU A 36 -12.35 -20.59 -8.11
CA LEU A 36 -11.92 -20.76 -6.72
C LEU A 36 -12.97 -21.53 -5.92
N ALA A 37 -12.56 -22.27 -4.89
CA ALA A 37 -13.49 -22.80 -3.89
C ALA A 37 -14.13 -21.65 -3.07
N ALA A 38 -15.30 -21.89 -2.47
CA ALA A 38 -16.07 -20.86 -1.80
C ALA A 38 -15.31 -20.15 -0.65
N GLU A 39 -14.57 -20.91 0.15
CA GLU A 39 -13.81 -20.38 1.28
C GLU A 39 -12.62 -19.49 0.84
N PRO A 40 -11.65 -19.95 0.02
CA PRO A 40 -10.57 -19.09 -0.48
C PRO A 40 -11.06 -17.83 -1.22
N ARG A 41 -12.16 -17.93 -1.97
CA ARG A 41 -12.78 -16.78 -2.65
C ARG A 41 -13.24 -15.71 -1.67
N ARG A 42 -13.90 -16.11 -0.57
CA ARG A 42 -14.36 -15.19 0.48
C ARG A 42 -13.20 -14.61 1.27
N THR A 43 -12.19 -15.42 1.59
CA THR A 43 -10.98 -14.96 2.27
C THR A 43 -10.23 -13.92 1.43
N LEU A 44 -10.04 -14.16 0.13
CA LEU A 44 -9.46 -13.19 -0.80
C LEU A 44 -10.24 -11.87 -0.79
N HIS A 45 -11.57 -11.93 -0.88
CA HIS A 45 -12.41 -10.73 -0.88
C HIS A 45 -12.32 -9.97 0.45
N ALA A 46 -12.24 -10.67 1.58
CA ALA A 46 -12.03 -10.04 2.88
C ALA A 46 -10.66 -9.35 2.95
N VAL A 47 -9.58 -10.05 2.59
CA VAL A 47 -8.21 -9.49 2.60
C VAL A 47 -8.10 -8.26 1.68
N TRP A 48 -8.80 -8.26 0.55
CA TRP A 48 -8.90 -7.09 -0.31
C TRP A 48 -9.44 -5.84 0.41
N HIS A 49 -10.53 -5.99 1.16
CA HIS A 49 -11.12 -4.90 1.94
C HIS A 49 -10.25 -4.50 3.13
N LEU A 50 -9.58 -5.46 3.78
CA LEU A 50 -8.63 -5.17 4.85
C LEU A 50 -7.48 -4.29 4.37
N VAL A 51 -6.87 -4.63 3.24
CA VAL A 51 -5.81 -3.80 2.62
C VAL A 51 -6.36 -2.43 2.20
N THR A 52 -7.58 -2.39 1.66
CA THR A 52 -8.24 -1.12 1.31
C THR A 52 -8.38 -0.19 2.53
N ALA A 53 -8.89 -0.73 3.65
CA ALA A 53 -9.03 0.02 4.88
C ALA A 53 -7.67 0.49 5.43
N ASP A 54 -6.67 -0.39 5.44
CA ASP A 54 -5.31 -0.08 5.92
C ASP A 54 -4.65 1.07 5.13
N LEU A 55 -4.73 1.03 3.79
CA LEU A 55 -4.19 2.09 2.94
C LEU A 55 -4.91 3.43 3.16
N LEU A 56 -6.24 3.41 3.31
CA LEU A 56 -7.03 4.63 3.57
C LEU A 56 -6.75 5.21 4.96
N LEU A 57 -6.64 4.38 5.99
CA LEU A 57 -6.33 4.81 7.36
C LEU A 57 -4.90 5.38 7.43
N SER A 58 -3.94 4.73 6.78
CA SER A 58 -2.57 5.24 6.69
C SER A 58 -2.50 6.58 5.96
N ALA A 59 -3.21 6.71 4.83
CA ALA A 59 -3.31 7.97 4.09
C ALA A 59 -3.91 9.08 4.96
N PHE A 60 -5.04 8.80 5.63
CA PHE A 60 -5.67 9.75 6.54
C PHE A 60 -4.75 10.16 7.69
N ALA A 61 -4.07 9.22 8.34
CA ALA A 61 -3.17 9.50 9.45
C ALA A 61 -1.98 10.36 9.01
N LEU A 62 -1.32 10.02 7.90
CA LEU A 62 -0.19 10.79 7.36
C LEU A 62 -0.61 12.20 6.94
N LEU A 63 -1.75 12.32 6.25
CA LEU A 63 -2.31 13.62 5.90
C LEU A 63 -2.64 14.41 7.16
N ALA A 64 -3.39 13.89 8.12
CA ALA A 64 -3.72 14.61 9.35
C ALA A 64 -2.44 15.09 10.09
N MET A 65 -1.43 14.23 10.21
CA MET A 65 -0.16 14.57 10.87
C MET A 65 0.68 15.59 10.11
N ALA A 66 0.51 15.76 8.80
CA ALA A 66 1.26 16.77 8.04
C ALA A 66 0.94 18.23 8.46
N TRP A 67 -0.19 18.46 9.13
CA TRP A 67 -0.59 19.76 9.66
C TRP A 67 -0.48 19.86 11.19
N THR A 68 -0.09 18.79 11.89
CA THR A 68 0.12 18.85 13.35
C THR A 68 1.49 19.43 13.67
N ARG A 69 1.57 20.22 14.76
CA ARG A 69 2.83 20.85 15.20
C ARG A 69 3.85 19.84 15.74
N ALA A 70 3.36 18.78 16.38
CA ALA A 70 4.15 17.69 16.94
C ALA A 70 3.49 16.35 16.55
N PRO A 71 3.74 15.83 15.34
CA PRO A 71 3.20 14.55 14.90
C PRO A 71 3.78 13.41 15.76
N SER A 72 3.02 12.31 15.90
CA SER A 72 3.49 11.13 16.62
C SER A 72 4.56 10.40 15.80
N THR A 73 5.83 10.56 16.18
CA THR A 73 6.95 9.86 15.54
C THR A 73 6.76 8.34 15.54
N ALA A 74 6.24 7.77 16.63
CA ALA A 74 5.98 6.33 16.73
C ALA A 74 4.97 5.85 15.68
N LEU A 75 3.88 6.60 15.47
CA LEU A 75 2.88 6.25 14.47
C LEU A 75 3.42 6.40 13.04
N VAL A 76 4.19 7.47 12.77
CA VAL A 76 4.81 7.68 11.47
C VAL A 76 5.80 6.55 11.15
N LEU A 77 6.64 6.14 12.11
CA LEU A 77 7.57 5.04 11.95
C LEU A 77 6.86 3.69 11.79
N PHE A 78 5.74 3.47 12.49
CA PHE A 78 4.90 2.28 12.30
C PHE A 78 4.37 2.20 10.86
N ILE A 79 3.82 3.30 10.33
CA ILE A 79 3.34 3.37 8.95
C ILE A 79 4.50 3.20 7.96
N ALA A 80 5.65 3.81 8.22
CA ALA A 80 6.83 3.66 7.38
C ALA A 80 7.29 2.20 7.30
N ALA A 81 7.35 1.50 8.44
CA ALA A 81 7.69 0.07 8.51
C ALA A 81 6.64 -0.80 7.81
N GLN A 82 5.35 -0.48 7.97
CA GLN A 82 4.24 -1.19 7.32
C GLN A 82 4.35 -1.14 5.79
N TYR A 83 4.59 0.04 5.20
CA TYR A 83 4.77 0.21 3.76
C TYR A 83 6.08 -0.41 3.25
N LEU A 84 7.13 -0.43 4.08
CA LEU A 84 8.37 -1.17 3.76
C LEU A 84 8.08 -2.67 3.70
N ALA A 85 7.36 -3.23 4.67
CA ALA A 85 6.99 -4.64 4.66
C ALA A 85 6.17 -5.02 3.41
N TYR A 86 5.21 -4.18 3.00
CA TYR A 86 4.47 -4.38 1.75
C TYR A 86 5.37 -4.33 0.52
N THR A 87 6.29 -3.38 0.48
CA THR A 87 7.29 -3.28 -0.59
C THR A 87 8.10 -4.56 -0.70
N LEU A 88 8.63 -5.05 0.42
CA LEU A 88 9.43 -6.27 0.48
C LEU A 88 8.62 -7.50 0.07
N ALA A 89 7.35 -7.60 0.47
CA ALA A 89 6.47 -8.70 0.05
C ALA A 89 6.28 -8.73 -1.48
N PHE A 90 5.99 -7.57 -2.10
CA PHE A 90 5.85 -7.48 -3.56
C PHE A 90 7.17 -7.77 -4.29
N LEU A 91 8.29 -7.27 -3.77
CA LEU A 91 9.60 -7.56 -4.34
C LEU A 91 9.95 -9.06 -4.23
N ALA A 92 9.69 -9.69 -3.08
CA ALA A 92 9.94 -11.11 -2.88
C ALA A 92 9.10 -11.98 -3.84
N VAL A 93 7.79 -11.73 -3.93
CA VAL A 93 6.89 -12.45 -4.84
C VAL A 93 7.30 -12.24 -6.30
N THR A 94 7.62 -11.00 -6.68
CA THR A 94 7.92 -10.73 -8.08
C THR A 94 9.28 -11.28 -8.50
N LEU A 95 10.31 -11.18 -7.65
CA LEU A 95 11.67 -11.64 -7.97
C LEU A 95 11.79 -13.16 -7.95
N THR A 96 10.89 -13.86 -7.25
CA THR A 96 10.81 -15.33 -7.27
C THR A 96 9.96 -15.87 -8.43
N ALA A 97 9.23 -15.00 -9.14
CA ALA A 97 8.42 -15.41 -10.29
C ALA A 97 9.28 -15.60 -11.55
N SER A 98 9.06 -16.70 -12.28
CA SER A 98 9.73 -17.00 -13.55
C SER A 98 9.11 -16.23 -14.74
N TRP A 99 8.96 -14.91 -14.61
CA TRP A 99 8.36 -14.05 -15.63
C TRP A 99 9.41 -13.18 -16.35
N PRO A 100 9.23 -12.88 -17.64
CA PRO A 100 10.02 -11.83 -18.30
C PRO A 100 9.75 -10.47 -17.65
N ARG A 101 10.82 -9.77 -17.24
CA ARG A 101 10.79 -8.45 -16.58
C ARG A 101 9.85 -8.43 -15.35
N PRO A 102 10.14 -9.24 -14.31
CA PRO A 102 9.21 -9.47 -13.20
C PRO A 102 8.79 -8.17 -12.50
N LEU A 103 9.73 -7.28 -12.23
CA LEU A 103 9.48 -5.99 -11.55
C LEU A 103 8.44 -5.09 -12.23
N LEU A 104 8.19 -5.28 -13.54
CA LEU A 104 7.17 -4.54 -14.30
C LEU A 104 5.81 -5.24 -14.32
N ARG A 105 5.75 -6.54 -14.00
CA ARG A 105 4.51 -7.31 -13.93
C ARG A 105 3.76 -7.06 -12.62
N LEU A 106 4.49 -6.81 -11.54
CA LEU A 106 3.95 -6.40 -10.24
C LEU A 106 4.58 -5.08 -9.78
N PRO A 107 4.20 -3.94 -10.39
CA PRO A 107 4.84 -2.65 -10.14
C PRO A 107 4.41 -1.98 -8.81
N GLN A 108 3.66 -2.65 -7.92
CA GLN A 108 3.12 -2.06 -6.70
C GLN A 108 4.21 -1.47 -5.78
N TRP A 109 5.40 -2.09 -5.76
CA TRP A 109 6.55 -1.61 -4.99
C TRP A 109 6.93 -0.16 -5.33
N THR A 110 6.66 0.30 -6.57
CA THR A 110 7.02 1.65 -7.04
C THR A 110 6.25 2.76 -6.33
N LEU A 111 5.07 2.49 -5.79
CA LEU A 111 4.29 3.44 -4.98
C LEU A 111 4.42 3.19 -3.49
N LEU A 112 4.55 1.93 -3.08
CA LEU A 112 4.68 1.57 -1.67
C LEU A 112 6.01 2.04 -1.06
N LEU A 113 7.12 1.88 -1.78
CA LEU A 113 8.44 2.27 -1.28
C LEU A 113 8.55 3.78 -1.04
N PRO A 114 8.12 4.66 -1.97
CA PRO A 114 8.10 6.10 -1.72
C PRO A 114 7.30 6.53 -0.48
N VAL A 115 6.15 5.90 -0.19
CA VAL A 115 5.39 6.21 1.03
C VAL A 115 6.23 5.93 2.28
N SER A 116 6.89 4.77 2.32
CA SER A 116 7.77 4.40 3.41
C SER A 116 8.93 5.38 3.58
N VAL A 117 9.64 5.68 2.49
CA VAL A 117 10.81 6.58 2.49
C VAL A 117 10.42 8.00 2.92
N CYS A 118 9.36 8.57 2.35
CA CYS A 118 8.91 9.91 2.73
C CYS A 118 8.44 9.97 4.19
N SER A 119 7.74 8.93 4.67
CA SER A 119 7.34 8.84 6.08
C SER A 119 8.55 8.79 7.00
N PHE A 120 9.56 7.97 6.70
CA PHE A 120 10.78 7.88 7.48
C PHE A 120 11.56 9.20 7.50
N ILE A 121 11.80 9.82 6.34
CA ILE A 121 12.53 11.10 6.23
C ILE A 121 11.81 12.21 7.01
N SER A 122 10.49 12.15 7.13
CA SER A 122 9.75 13.14 7.91
C SER A 122 10.05 13.14 9.42
N THR A 123 10.71 12.09 9.92
CA THR A 123 11.02 11.87 11.34
C THR A 123 12.47 12.17 11.74
N VAL A 124 13.34 12.46 10.77
CA VAL A 124 14.76 12.77 10.98
C VAL A 124 15.07 14.24 10.86
#